data_AF-A0A256YWG7-F1
#
_entry.id   AF-A0A256YWG7-F1
#
_cell.length_a   1.000
_cell.length_b   1.000
_cell.length_c   1.000
_cell.angle_alpha   90.00
_cell.angle_beta   90.00
_cell.angle_gamma   90.00
#
_symmetry.space_group_name_H-M   'P 1'
#
loop_
_entity.id
_entity.type
_entity.pdbx_description
1 polymer ?
#
loop_
_entity_poly.entity_id
_entity_poly.type
_entity_poly.pdbx_seq_one_letter_code
_entity_poly.pdbx_strand_id
1 'polypeptide(L)'
;MPPSCLPHGGWGPMKLKVGIFGLTSCAGDQLTILNCEEELLEIFEALDIRVFSMASSGQDFGMLDIAFVEGAVVTEEDIEVLHHIRKNSRRVVAIGTCAASGGVATGKEIFGSREAYAAVYGDTIINVTPLKKAYPLDYYIEVDYTIRGCPIRESEVIYYFKKFATMDPAKNEVLALPIDRGTKRPGPNDQVINYVPEKCISCRRCVNVCSEGLGIDAISMVGRNYGQRVSTPFDRSFASTPCISCGQCIQACYCGALKEREGNLERFEDAVNDGKKVAVLFDPMTLASLPENLTTDEPDNIHVLMRKLIVALKELGASRVFNFAAAQHISIFRTVRDSLDNPGQNKILSWCPAANIWITKHKTRYVENLDDVHRPAPIARDLIEKRYGPVFLVLVTPCTAMKKMSDFDVVLSTKELSRLIQKNRMNIDLGDIEEVSFDRFVMTEPLIDVLADTPAIDGFGDEVVDYTMALRSRQNVFHRFELQDGTVVRTIDYPDVHFRIATVNDLKNADTFLEDITKYDFIEFVPCLAGCLTGGGQYPTLDPFTVKKRRKRMEDYNRGTLHWSNRILKARLYKDLDGEGAETAGKGVTR
;
A
#
# COMPACT_ATOMS: atom_id res chain seq x y z
N MET A 1 51.59 62.85 2.64
CA MET A 1 51.04 62.98 1.27
C MET A 1 50.85 61.59 0.72
N PRO A 2 49.61 61.15 0.43
CA PRO A 2 49.40 59.83 -0.15
C PRO A 2 49.82 59.84 -1.62
N PRO A 3 50.52 58.81 -2.12
CA PRO A 3 50.81 58.68 -3.54
C PRO A 3 49.60 58.10 -4.29
N SER A 4 49.10 58.91 -5.22
CA SER A 4 48.67 58.61 -6.59
C SER A 4 47.84 57.37 -6.92
N CYS A 5 46.73 57.66 -7.61
CA CYS A 5 45.80 56.80 -8.34
C CYS A 5 46.42 55.61 -9.08
N LEU A 6 45.78 54.43 -8.93
CA LEU A 6 45.81 53.34 -9.91
C LEU A 6 44.61 53.49 -10.88
N PRO A 7 44.76 53.10 -12.16
CA PRO A 7 43.81 53.41 -13.22
C PRO A 7 42.55 52.53 -13.16
N HIS A 8 41.43 53.10 -13.57
CA HIS A 8 40.19 52.39 -13.89
C HIS A 8 40.44 51.30 -14.96
N GLY A 9 40.42 50.05 -14.53
CA GLY A 9 40.36 48.86 -15.39
C GLY A 9 39.23 47.96 -14.91
N GLY A 10 38.13 47.91 -15.66
CA GLY A 10 36.95 47.14 -15.30
C GLY A 10 37.14 45.64 -15.48
N TRP A 11 36.94 44.89 -14.40
CA TRP A 11 36.56 43.47 -14.37
C TRP A 11 35.82 43.23 -13.04
N GLY A 12 34.48 43.30 -13.06
CA GLY A 12 33.67 42.70 -11.98
C GLY A 12 33.68 41.17 -12.11
N PRO A 13 33.42 40.39 -11.05
CA PRO A 13 33.36 38.93 -11.15
C PRO A 13 32.30 38.55 -12.20
N MET A 14 32.67 37.70 -13.16
CA MET A 14 31.79 37.27 -14.25
C MET A 14 30.58 36.56 -13.63
N LYS A 15 29.36 37.09 -13.82
CA LYS A 15 28.14 36.50 -13.28
C LYS A 15 27.92 35.10 -13.88
N LEU A 16 27.47 34.15 -13.07
CA LEU A 16 27.14 32.81 -13.56
C LEU A 16 25.92 32.87 -14.47
N LYS A 17 26.00 32.22 -15.63
CA LYS A 17 24.89 32.09 -16.56
C LYS A 17 23.94 31.00 -16.07
N VAL A 18 22.70 31.37 -15.78
CA VAL A 18 21.71 30.49 -15.17
C VAL A 18 20.50 30.32 -16.07
N GLY A 19 20.05 29.07 -16.21
CA GLY A 19 18.74 28.75 -16.78
C GLY A 19 17.83 28.11 -15.73
N ILE A 20 16.55 28.44 -15.77
CA ILE A 20 15.48 27.87 -14.96
C ILE A 20 14.45 27.31 -15.92
N PHE A 21 14.27 25.99 -15.86
CA PHE A 21 13.44 25.21 -16.77
C PHE A 21 12.33 24.49 -16.01
N GLY A 22 11.18 24.36 -16.64
CA GLY A 22 10.06 23.56 -16.14
C GLY A 22 9.69 22.46 -17.12
N LEU A 23 9.60 21.23 -16.62
CA LEU A 23 8.91 20.11 -17.24
C LEU A 23 7.51 19.97 -16.61
N THR A 24 6.94 18.76 -16.64
CA THR A 24 5.61 18.51 -16.07
C THR A 24 5.58 18.63 -14.55
N SER A 25 4.89 19.67 -14.05
CA SER A 25 4.73 19.98 -12.62
C SER A 25 3.58 20.97 -12.38
N CYS A 26 3.38 21.38 -11.11
CA CYS A 26 2.53 22.51 -10.77
C CYS A 26 3.25 23.87 -10.85
N ALA A 27 4.51 23.89 -11.30
CA ALA A 27 5.39 25.06 -11.40
C ALA A 27 5.57 25.82 -10.07
N GLY A 28 5.39 25.12 -8.95
CA GLY A 28 5.42 25.71 -7.62
C GLY A 28 6.84 26.10 -7.19
N ASP A 29 7.86 25.36 -7.64
CA ASP A 29 9.25 25.69 -7.31
C ASP A 29 9.67 26.98 -8.03
N GLN A 30 9.35 27.12 -9.32
CA GLN A 30 9.55 28.35 -10.08
C GLN A 30 8.78 29.56 -9.52
N LEU A 31 7.51 29.35 -9.12
CA LEU A 31 6.73 30.42 -8.50
C LEU A 31 7.36 30.85 -7.16
N THR A 32 7.92 29.92 -6.40
CA THR A 32 8.60 30.26 -5.14
C THR A 32 9.87 31.07 -5.38
N ILE A 33 10.60 30.83 -6.48
CA ILE A 33 11.73 31.68 -6.87
C ILE A 33 11.24 33.11 -7.10
N LEU A 34 10.12 33.31 -7.81
CA LEU A 34 9.55 34.64 -8.06
C LEU A 34 9.00 35.31 -6.79
N ASN A 35 8.53 34.53 -5.83
CA ASN A 35 8.02 35.04 -4.56
C ASN A 35 9.13 35.42 -3.56
N CYS A 36 10.42 35.30 -3.92
CA CYS A 36 11.52 35.81 -3.08
C CYS A 36 11.61 37.35 -3.10
N GLU A 37 10.48 38.05 -3.22
CA GLU A 37 10.24 39.49 -3.42
C GLU A 37 11.49 40.40 -3.29
N GLU A 38 11.87 40.76 -2.04
CA GLU A 38 12.92 41.75 -1.77
C GLU A 38 14.32 41.23 -2.17
N GLU A 39 14.57 39.94 -2.01
CA GLU A 39 15.84 39.28 -2.34
C GLU A 39 15.95 38.87 -3.81
N LEU A 40 14.85 38.91 -4.58
CA LEU A 40 14.83 38.53 -5.99
C LEU A 40 15.75 39.43 -6.82
N LEU A 41 15.76 40.72 -6.50
CA LEU A 41 16.66 41.70 -7.14
C LEU A 41 18.11 41.38 -6.85
N GLU A 42 18.47 40.99 -5.62
CA GLU A 42 19.83 40.56 -5.28
C GLU A 42 20.24 39.31 -6.08
N ILE A 43 19.31 38.37 -6.25
CA ILE A 43 19.54 37.14 -7.02
C ILE A 43 19.79 37.47 -8.50
N PHE A 44 18.98 38.35 -9.09
CA PHE A 44 19.12 38.76 -10.50
C PHE A 44 20.30 39.70 -10.72
N GLU A 45 20.75 40.42 -9.69
CA GLU A 45 22.00 41.17 -9.72
C GLU A 45 23.22 40.27 -9.60
N ALA A 46 23.14 39.17 -8.85
CA ALA A 46 24.26 38.24 -8.67
C ALA A 46 24.41 37.24 -9.82
N LEU A 47 23.32 36.86 -10.48
CA LEU A 47 23.27 35.84 -11.53
C LEU A 47 22.85 36.44 -12.87
N ASP A 48 23.39 35.87 -13.95
CA ASP A 48 23.00 36.22 -15.31
C ASP A 48 21.93 35.21 -15.78
N ILE A 49 20.65 35.50 -15.51
CA ILE A 49 19.55 34.62 -15.88
C ILE A 49 19.28 34.74 -17.39
N ARG A 50 19.58 33.65 -18.09
CA ARG A 50 19.45 33.54 -19.55
C ARG A 50 18.16 32.89 -19.99
N VAL A 51 17.65 31.96 -19.19
CA VAL A 51 16.41 31.22 -19.46
C VAL A 51 15.56 31.23 -18.20
N PHE A 52 14.34 31.76 -18.30
CA PHE A 52 13.30 31.64 -17.26
C PHE A 52 11.95 32.05 -17.85
N SER A 53 11.22 31.10 -18.44
CA SER A 53 9.98 31.37 -19.19
C SER A 53 8.86 31.98 -18.35
N MET A 54 8.82 31.69 -17.05
CA MET A 54 7.82 32.28 -16.14
C MET A 54 8.08 33.76 -15.84
N ALA A 55 9.34 34.19 -15.90
CA ALA A 55 9.75 35.56 -15.56
C ALA A 55 9.97 36.46 -16.77
N SER A 56 10.37 35.89 -17.92
CA SER A 56 10.83 36.64 -19.10
C SER A 56 10.39 35.96 -20.39
N SER A 57 10.07 36.76 -21.41
CA SER A 57 9.86 36.29 -22.78
C SER A 57 11.16 36.14 -23.59
N GLY A 58 12.23 36.83 -23.18
CA GLY A 58 13.56 36.67 -23.77
C GLY A 58 14.26 35.43 -23.21
N GLN A 59 14.71 34.55 -24.10
CA GLN A 59 15.37 33.29 -23.76
C GLN A 59 16.66 33.13 -24.57
N ASP A 60 17.78 32.89 -23.90
CA ASP A 60 19.08 32.60 -24.50
C ASP A 60 19.54 31.19 -24.09
N PHE A 61 19.41 30.25 -25.01
CA PHE A 61 19.76 28.83 -24.81
C PHE A 61 21.25 28.53 -25.09
N GLY A 62 22.12 29.54 -25.02
CA GLY A 62 23.58 29.33 -25.04
C GLY A 62 24.09 28.47 -23.87
N MET A 63 25.39 28.21 -23.84
CA MET A 63 26.03 27.42 -22.77
C MET A 63 25.82 28.07 -21.39
N LEU A 64 25.17 27.34 -20.48
CA LEU A 64 24.87 27.74 -19.11
C LEU A 64 25.91 27.21 -18.11
N ASP A 65 26.17 27.98 -17.06
CA ASP A 65 26.97 27.51 -15.93
C ASP A 65 26.14 26.61 -15.00
N ILE A 66 24.84 26.90 -14.83
CA ILE A 66 23.89 26.13 -14.01
C ILE A 66 22.52 26.13 -14.68
N ALA A 67 21.90 24.96 -14.80
CA ALA A 67 20.49 24.80 -15.13
C ALA A 67 19.70 24.23 -13.95
N PHE A 68 18.76 24.99 -13.42
CA PHE A 68 17.76 24.51 -12.48
C PHE A 68 16.58 23.93 -13.26
N VAL A 69 16.20 22.69 -12.97
CA VAL A 69 15.14 21.99 -13.70
C VAL A 69 14.09 21.49 -12.71
N GLU A 70 12.88 22.03 -12.81
CA GLU A 70 11.68 21.61 -12.07
C GLU A 70 10.87 20.61 -12.91
N GLY A 71 10.20 19.67 -12.23
CA GLY A 71 9.20 18.81 -12.84
C GLY A 71 9.69 17.42 -13.18
N ALA A 72 8.72 16.52 -13.40
CA ALA A 72 8.98 15.13 -13.75
C ALA A 72 8.95 14.96 -15.27
N VAL A 73 9.68 13.96 -15.78
CA VAL A 73 9.64 13.58 -17.19
C VAL A 73 8.44 12.67 -17.40
N VAL A 74 7.45 13.11 -18.18
CA VAL A 74 6.22 12.34 -18.44
C VAL A 74 5.94 12.12 -19.92
N THR A 75 6.63 12.79 -20.84
CA THR A 75 6.50 12.59 -22.29
C THR A 75 7.85 12.32 -22.96
N GLU A 76 7.84 11.84 -24.22
CA GLU A 76 9.07 11.70 -25.02
C GLU A 76 9.71 13.07 -25.29
N GLU A 77 8.90 14.12 -25.47
CA GLU A 77 9.39 15.49 -25.66
C GLU A 77 10.11 16.02 -24.41
N ASP A 78 9.65 15.68 -23.20
CA ASP A 78 10.36 16.01 -21.95
C ASP A 78 11.77 15.41 -21.93
N ILE A 79 11.96 14.20 -22.46
CA ILE A 79 13.27 13.53 -22.56
C ILE A 79 14.20 14.32 -23.48
N GLU A 80 13.71 14.72 -24.65
CA GLU A 80 14.48 15.51 -25.61
C GLU A 80 14.92 16.86 -25.03
N VAL A 81 13.98 17.57 -24.38
CA VAL A 81 14.25 18.83 -23.70
C VAL A 81 15.29 18.64 -22.60
N LEU A 82 15.16 17.59 -21.78
CA LEU A 82 16.07 17.33 -20.68
C LEU A 82 17.50 17.01 -21.16
N HIS A 83 17.65 16.20 -22.22
CA HIS A 83 18.95 15.96 -22.84
C HIS A 83 19.56 17.23 -23.44
N HIS A 84 18.73 18.09 -24.04
CA HIS A 84 19.18 19.39 -24.55
C HIS A 84 19.69 20.30 -23.43
N ILE A 85 18.99 20.38 -22.30
CA ILE A 85 19.41 21.13 -21.12
C ILE A 85 20.76 20.61 -20.63
N ARG A 86 20.89 19.29 -20.45
CA ARG A 86 22.15 18.67 -19.97
C ARG A 86 23.33 18.96 -20.90
N LYS A 87 23.13 18.89 -22.21
CA LYS A 87 24.18 19.15 -23.22
C LYS A 87 24.66 20.61 -23.19
N ASN A 88 23.77 21.55 -22.88
CA ASN A 88 24.06 22.98 -22.88
C ASN A 88 24.28 23.56 -21.48
N SER A 89 24.52 22.71 -20.46
CA SER A 89 24.74 23.15 -19.10
C SER A 89 25.98 22.49 -18.50
N ARG A 90 26.84 23.29 -17.87
CA ARG A 90 27.97 22.77 -17.08
C ARG A 90 27.49 22.01 -15.85
N ARG A 91 26.43 22.50 -15.21
CA ARG A 91 25.77 21.84 -14.06
C ARG A 91 24.26 21.79 -14.27
N VAL A 92 23.63 20.69 -13.88
CA VAL A 92 22.18 20.52 -13.80
C VAL A 92 21.79 20.27 -12.35
N VAL A 93 20.82 21.05 -11.87
CA VAL A 93 20.28 20.99 -10.52
C VAL A 93 18.80 20.61 -10.61
N ALA A 94 18.44 19.43 -10.13
CA ALA A 94 17.05 19.04 -9.96
C ALA A 94 16.44 19.84 -8.80
N ILE A 95 15.37 20.59 -9.07
CA ILE A 95 14.69 21.43 -8.07
C ILE A 95 13.29 20.91 -7.81
N GLY A 96 12.98 20.68 -6.54
CA GLY A 96 11.67 20.20 -6.12
C GLY A 96 11.48 18.69 -6.29
N THR A 97 10.37 18.20 -5.71
CA THR A 97 10.11 16.77 -5.56
C THR A 97 9.81 16.10 -6.90
N CYS A 98 9.17 16.81 -7.83
CA CYS A 98 8.89 16.26 -9.15
C CYS A 98 10.18 15.95 -9.91
N ALA A 99 11.18 16.85 -9.87
CA ALA A 99 12.48 16.60 -10.49
C ALA A 99 13.29 15.55 -9.73
N ALA A 100 13.27 15.60 -8.40
CA ALA A 100 14.10 14.75 -7.53
C ALA A 100 13.63 13.30 -7.40
N SER A 101 12.32 13.05 -7.52
CA SER A 101 11.76 11.71 -7.30
C SER A 101 10.56 11.38 -8.20
N GLY A 102 10.29 12.20 -9.22
CA GLY A 102 9.12 12.08 -10.09
C GLY A 102 7.78 12.53 -9.49
N GLY A 103 7.77 12.91 -8.20
CA GLY A 103 6.65 13.54 -7.51
C GLY A 103 5.29 12.86 -7.69
N VAL A 104 4.25 13.67 -7.92
CA VAL A 104 2.88 13.16 -8.15
C VAL A 104 2.81 12.32 -9.43
N ALA A 105 3.69 12.61 -10.40
CA ALA A 105 3.67 11.94 -11.70
C ALA A 105 4.07 10.45 -11.60
N THR A 106 5.03 10.10 -10.74
CA THR A 106 5.45 8.70 -10.53
C THR A 106 4.38 7.79 -9.91
N GLY A 107 3.38 8.36 -9.24
CA GLY A 107 2.37 7.60 -8.49
C GLY A 107 1.19 7.08 -9.32
N LYS A 108 1.22 7.25 -10.65
CA LYS A 108 0.15 6.80 -11.54
C LYS A 108 0.74 6.02 -12.71
N GLU A 109 0.28 4.78 -12.91
CA GLU A 109 0.53 3.98 -14.13
C GLU A 109 -0.24 4.52 -15.35
N ILE A 110 -0.99 5.62 -15.18
CA ILE A 110 -2.05 6.05 -16.09
C ILE A 110 -1.76 7.39 -16.79
N PHE A 111 -0.56 7.95 -16.62
CA PHE A 111 -0.15 9.10 -17.43
C PHE A 111 -0.19 8.67 -18.90
N GLY A 112 -1.05 9.32 -19.67
CA GLY A 112 -1.22 9.03 -21.09
C GLY A 112 -2.47 8.23 -21.48
N SER A 113 -3.26 7.70 -20.54
CA SER A 113 -4.48 6.96 -20.95
C SER A 113 -5.51 7.89 -21.58
N ARG A 114 -6.16 7.40 -22.64
CA ARG A 114 -7.21 8.14 -23.34
C ARG A 114 -8.34 8.54 -22.37
N GLU A 115 -8.66 7.68 -21.41
CA GLU A 115 -9.69 7.91 -20.41
C GLU A 115 -9.32 9.02 -19.41
N ALA A 116 -8.07 9.06 -18.93
CA ALA A 116 -7.64 10.12 -18.02
C ALA A 116 -7.59 11.49 -18.71
N TYR A 117 -7.15 11.52 -19.98
CA TYR A 117 -7.17 12.75 -20.79
C TYR A 117 -8.60 13.19 -21.09
N ALA A 118 -9.49 12.26 -21.47
CA ALA A 118 -10.90 12.58 -21.72
C ALA A 118 -11.62 13.12 -20.48
N ALA A 119 -11.27 12.64 -19.28
CA ALA A 119 -11.84 13.14 -18.03
C ALA A 119 -11.50 14.61 -17.72
N VAL A 120 -10.37 15.12 -18.22
CA VAL A 120 -9.90 16.50 -17.97
C VAL A 120 -10.15 17.40 -19.17
N TYR A 121 -9.89 16.92 -20.38
CA TYR A 121 -9.86 17.69 -21.62
C TYR A 121 -11.01 17.35 -22.60
N GLY A 122 -11.88 16.39 -22.27
CA GLY A 122 -12.97 15.94 -23.14
C GLY A 122 -12.46 15.34 -24.45
N ASP A 123 -13.07 15.75 -25.56
CA ASP A 123 -12.72 15.28 -26.91
C ASP A 123 -11.51 15.99 -27.53
N THR A 124 -10.82 16.84 -26.76
CA THR A 124 -9.65 17.58 -27.26
C THR A 124 -8.52 16.62 -27.60
N ILE A 125 -8.04 16.68 -28.84
CA ILE A 125 -6.88 15.90 -29.29
C ILE A 125 -5.62 16.53 -28.68
N ILE A 126 -4.95 15.81 -27.78
CA ILE A 126 -3.65 16.22 -27.25
C ILE A 126 -2.56 15.48 -28.01
N ASN A 127 -1.77 16.23 -28.79
CA ASN A 127 -0.62 15.73 -29.55
C ASN A 127 0.63 15.73 -28.67
N VAL A 128 0.67 14.83 -27.69
CA VAL A 128 1.88 14.53 -26.90
C VAL A 128 2.07 13.03 -26.88
N THR A 129 3.31 12.57 -26.80
CA THR A 129 3.61 11.14 -26.67
C THR A 129 3.91 10.81 -25.21
N PRO A 130 2.88 10.44 -24.40
CA PRO A 130 3.06 10.20 -22.98
C PRO A 130 3.86 8.92 -22.74
N LEU A 131 4.74 8.96 -21.75
CA LEU A 131 5.44 7.79 -21.26
C LEU A 131 4.48 6.93 -20.42
N LYS A 132 4.65 5.61 -20.51
CA LYS A 132 3.91 4.65 -19.66
C LYS A 132 4.10 4.92 -18.16
N LYS A 133 5.23 5.51 -17.78
CA LYS A 133 5.58 5.84 -16.40
C LYS A 133 6.48 7.06 -16.35
N ALA A 134 6.18 7.95 -15.41
CA ALA A 134 7.02 9.10 -15.12
C ALA A 134 8.24 8.68 -14.30
N TYR A 135 9.37 9.34 -14.54
CA TYR A 135 10.60 9.13 -13.78
C TYR A 135 11.26 10.48 -13.40
N PRO A 136 12.06 10.53 -12.33
CA PRO A 136 12.87 11.70 -11.98
C PRO A 136 13.93 12.01 -13.06
N LEU A 137 14.56 13.18 -12.97
CA LEU A 137 15.54 13.64 -13.96
C LEU A 137 16.79 12.74 -14.01
N ASP A 138 17.25 12.28 -12.84
CA ASP A 138 18.46 11.45 -12.67
C ASP A 138 18.33 10.06 -13.28
N TYR A 139 17.13 9.67 -13.71
CA TYR A 139 16.91 8.48 -14.51
C TYR A 139 17.38 8.63 -15.97
N TYR A 140 17.29 9.84 -16.54
CA TYR A 140 17.56 10.09 -17.96
C TYR A 140 18.89 10.80 -18.20
N ILE A 141 19.34 11.62 -17.25
CA ILE A 141 20.58 12.40 -17.37
C ILE A 141 21.37 12.38 -16.06
N GLU A 142 22.66 12.71 -16.14
CA GLU A 142 23.44 13.01 -14.94
C GLU A 142 22.99 14.35 -14.34
N VAL A 143 22.54 14.30 -13.09
CA VAL A 143 22.16 15.45 -12.26
C VAL A 143 23.26 15.69 -11.24
N ASP A 144 23.86 16.88 -11.22
CA ASP A 144 24.96 17.21 -10.31
C ASP A 144 24.46 17.46 -8.89
N TYR A 145 23.29 18.09 -8.76
CA TYR A 145 22.73 18.41 -7.45
C TYR A 145 21.23 18.25 -7.41
N THR A 146 20.72 17.83 -6.26
CA THR A 146 19.28 17.73 -6.02
C THR A 146 18.86 18.57 -4.82
N ILE A 147 17.92 19.48 -5.04
CA ILE A 147 17.26 20.27 -4.00
C ILE A 147 15.85 19.71 -3.76
N ARG A 148 15.58 19.27 -2.53
CA ARG A 148 14.28 18.66 -2.18
C ARG A 148 13.32 19.68 -1.54
N GLY A 149 12.15 19.86 -2.14
CA GLY A 149 11.01 20.63 -1.63
C GLY A 149 9.73 20.35 -2.43
N CYS A 150 8.55 20.76 -1.97
CA CYS A 150 7.30 20.66 -2.73
C CYS A 150 6.29 21.76 -2.32
N PRO A 151 6.50 23.03 -2.73
CA PRO A 151 7.70 23.52 -3.43
C PRO A 151 8.89 23.71 -2.47
N ILE A 152 10.08 23.97 -3.00
CA ILE A 152 11.22 24.50 -2.24
C ILE A 152 10.82 25.81 -1.56
N ARG A 153 11.46 26.18 -0.44
CA ARG A 153 11.12 27.43 0.29
C ARG A 153 11.98 28.60 -0.19
N GLU A 154 11.48 29.83 -0.06
CA GLU A 154 12.21 31.08 -0.39
C GLU A 154 13.60 31.14 0.28
N SER A 155 13.68 30.77 1.57
CA SER A 155 14.96 30.72 2.28
C SER A 155 15.94 29.67 1.73
N GLU A 156 15.44 28.57 1.14
CA GLU A 156 16.30 27.59 0.47
C GLU A 156 16.73 28.08 -0.92
N VAL A 157 15.85 28.76 -1.66
CA VAL A 157 16.19 29.43 -2.94
C VAL A 157 17.40 30.33 -2.71
N ILE A 158 17.32 31.28 -1.78
CA ILE A 158 18.38 32.25 -1.50
C ILE A 158 19.68 31.53 -1.08
N TYR A 159 19.58 30.56 -0.16
CA TYR A 159 20.74 29.82 0.31
C TYR A 159 21.45 29.06 -0.82
N TYR A 160 20.70 28.29 -1.61
CA TYR A 160 21.30 27.46 -2.66
C TYR A 160 21.83 28.30 -3.81
N PHE A 161 21.09 29.33 -4.23
CA PHE A 161 21.54 30.23 -5.29
C PHE A 161 22.86 30.92 -4.90
N LYS A 162 23.00 31.36 -3.64
CA LYS A 162 24.28 31.90 -3.11
C LYS A 162 25.36 30.81 -2.99
N LYS A 163 25.01 29.60 -2.55
CA LYS A 163 25.97 28.50 -2.33
C LYS A 163 26.57 27.96 -3.63
N PHE A 164 25.76 27.74 -4.67
CA PHE A 164 26.23 27.17 -5.94
C PHE A 164 27.26 28.05 -6.65
N ALA A 165 27.28 29.35 -6.35
CA ALA A 165 28.35 30.24 -6.81
C ALA A 165 29.75 29.85 -6.32
N THR A 166 29.84 29.04 -5.26
CA THR A 166 31.08 28.68 -4.58
C THR A 166 31.35 27.17 -4.51
N MET A 167 30.52 26.34 -5.15
CA MET A 167 30.61 24.87 -5.06
C MET A 167 31.43 24.21 -6.18
N ASP A 168 32.11 23.12 -5.81
CA ASP A 168 32.88 22.28 -6.72
C ASP A 168 31.96 21.56 -7.73
N PRO A 169 32.08 21.81 -9.05
CA PRO A 169 31.27 21.13 -10.05
C PRO A 169 31.43 19.60 -10.08
N ALA A 170 32.52 19.04 -9.56
CA ALA A 170 32.82 17.61 -9.71
C ALA A 170 32.07 16.69 -8.72
N LYS A 171 31.19 17.24 -7.89
CA LYS A 171 30.49 16.50 -6.83
C LYS A 171 29.02 16.30 -7.17
N ASN A 172 28.59 15.04 -7.21
CA ASN A 172 27.18 14.67 -7.23
C ASN A 172 26.67 14.52 -5.79
N GLU A 173 25.98 15.53 -5.26
CA GLU A 173 25.51 15.55 -3.87
C GLU A 173 24.03 15.97 -3.76
N VAL A 174 23.27 15.24 -2.93
CA VAL A 174 21.93 15.68 -2.52
C VAL A 174 22.08 16.79 -1.49
N LEU A 175 21.68 18.01 -1.85
CA LEU A 175 21.75 19.15 -0.95
C LEU A 175 20.42 19.28 -0.21
N ALA A 176 20.49 19.10 1.10
CA ALA A 176 19.45 19.52 2.02
C ALA A 176 19.97 20.74 2.79
N LEU A 177 19.10 21.70 3.09
CA LEU A 177 19.43 22.74 4.05
C LEU A 177 19.81 22.03 5.34
N PRO A 178 20.78 22.55 6.11
CA PRO A 178 21.05 22.09 7.47
C PRO A 178 19.91 22.52 8.42
N ILE A 179 18.66 22.37 7.99
CA ILE A 179 17.48 22.39 8.85
C ILE A 179 17.28 20.93 9.26
N ASP A 180 17.43 20.68 10.56
CA ASP A 180 17.05 19.42 11.20
C ASP A 180 15.59 19.11 10.85
N ARG A 181 15.37 18.20 9.88
CA ARG A 181 14.05 17.61 9.59
C ARG A 181 13.57 16.70 10.74
N GLY A 182 14.29 16.72 11.86
CA GLY A 182 14.17 15.83 12.98
C GLY A 182 14.88 14.52 12.67
N THR A 183 15.98 14.24 13.37
CA THR A 183 16.47 12.86 13.55
C THR A 183 15.52 12.01 14.40
N LYS A 184 14.58 12.67 15.10
CA LYS A 184 13.54 12.03 15.91
C LYS A 184 12.51 11.35 15.02
N ARG A 185 12.73 10.05 14.85
CA ARG A 185 11.74 9.10 14.33
C ARG A 185 10.50 9.12 15.23
N PRO A 186 9.29 8.86 14.71
CA PRO A 186 8.10 8.57 15.51
C PRO A 186 8.36 7.36 16.42
N GLY A 187 8.92 7.66 17.60
CA GLY A 187 9.49 6.77 18.60
C GLY A 187 10.58 5.77 18.15
N PRO A 188 11.25 5.15 19.12
CA PRO A 188 12.10 3.98 18.88
C PRO A 188 11.24 2.73 18.60
N ASN A 189 11.69 1.91 17.64
CA ASN A 189 11.23 0.54 17.40
C ASN A 189 9.70 0.30 17.43
N ASP A 190 8.92 0.87 16.51
CA ASP A 190 7.70 0.16 16.13
C ASP A 190 8.06 -1.09 15.32
N GLN A 191 7.35 -2.19 15.53
CA GLN A 191 7.60 -3.47 14.86
C GLN A 191 7.11 -3.47 13.41
N VAL A 192 6.26 -2.51 13.01
CA VAL A 192 5.51 -2.62 11.75
C VAL A 192 5.77 -1.47 10.79
N ILE A 193 5.76 -0.22 11.27
CA ILE A 193 5.93 0.96 10.42
C ILE A 193 7.30 1.60 10.69
N ASN A 194 8.04 1.90 9.62
CA ASN A 194 9.29 2.64 9.64
C ASN A 194 9.13 3.99 8.93
N TYR A 195 9.68 5.04 9.54
CA TYR A 195 9.70 6.38 8.99
C TYR A 195 11.13 6.78 8.63
N VAL A 196 11.32 7.25 7.41
CA VAL A 196 12.57 7.73 6.81
C VAL A 196 12.41 9.24 6.55
N PRO A 197 12.74 10.10 7.53
CA PRO A 197 12.50 11.55 7.46
C PRO A 197 13.10 12.22 6.23
N GLU A 198 14.23 11.71 5.74
CA GLU A 198 14.98 12.26 4.60
C GLU A 198 14.20 12.17 3.29
N LYS A 199 13.29 11.18 3.20
CA LYS A 199 12.38 11.02 2.07
C LYS A 199 11.08 11.81 2.25
N CYS A 200 10.77 12.27 3.47
CA CYS A 200 9.54 13.00 3.73
C CYS A 200 9.59 14.41 3.13
N ILE A 201 8.50 14.79 2.49
CA ILE A 201 8.33 16.13 1.90
C ILE A 201 7.15 16.89 2.51
N SER A 202 6.65 16.43 3.67
CA SER A 202 5.60 17.10 4.43
C SER A 202 4.28 17.37 3.68
N CYS A 203 3.92 16.54 2.71
CA CYS A 203 2.67 16.64 1.93
C CYS A 203 1.39 16.35 2.72
N ARG A 204 1.50 15.91 3.98
CA ARG A 204 0.40 15.59 4.91
C ARG A 204 -0.58 14.48 4.47
N ARG A 205 -0.41 13.84 3.31
CA ARG A 205 -1.29 12.73 2.86
C ARG A 205 -1.42 11.61 3.88
N CYS A 206 -0.30 11.25 4.53
CA CYS A 206 -0.30 10.23 5.58
C CYS A 206 -1.05 10.67 6.85
N VAL A 207 -0.95 11.95 7.22
CA VAL A 207 -1.69 12.53 8.34
C VAL A 207 -3.18 12.52 8.01
N ASN A 208 -3.56 13.06 6.85
CA ASN A 208 -4.95 13.14 6.41
C ASN A 208 -5.61 11.76 6.27
N VAL A 209 -4.92 10.74 5.76
CA VAL A 209 -5.53 9.40 5.71
C VAL A 209 -5.73 8.83 7.11
N CYS A 210 -4.84 9.12 8.06
CA CYS A 210 -4.93 8.61 9.43
C CYS A 210 -6.00 9.33 10.27
N SER A 211 -6.10 10.66 10.15
CA SER A 211 -7.09 11.47 10.84
C SER A 211 -8.41 11.50 10.09
N GLU A 212 -8.40 12.04 8.87
CA GLU A 212 -9.62 12.25 8.09
C GLU A 212 -10.16 10.99 7.42
N GLY A 213 -9.27 10.07 7.01
CA GLY A 213 -9.70 8.81 6.41
C GLY A 213 -10.18 7.79 7.44
N LEU A 214 -9.50 7.68 8.58
CA LEU A 214 -9.74 6.61 9.55
C LEU A 214 -10.23 7.08 10.93
N GLY A 215 -10.09 8.35 11.31
CA GLY A 215 -10.44 8.81 12.65
C GLY A 215 -9.53 8.27 13.77
N ILE A 216 -8.27 7.93 13.45
CA ILE A 216 -7.33 7.32 14.40
C ILE A 216 -6.37 8.34 15.00
N ASP A 217 -5.99 9.38 14.27
CA ASP A 217 -5.10 10.46 14.74
C ASP A 217 -3.77 9.97 15.34
N ALA A 218 -3.24 8.84 14.84
CA ALA A 218 -1.98 8.28 15.31
C ALA A 218 -0.73 9.08 14.89
N ILE A 219 -0.84 9.87 13.81
CA ILE A 219 0.22 10.74 13.30
C ILE A 219 -0.33 12.12 12.96
N SER A 220 0.48 13.15 13.20
CA SER A 220 0.15 14.54 12.96
C SER A 220 1.38 15.33 12.49
N MET A 221 1.17 16.59 12.16
CA MET A 221 2.27 17.53 11.97
C MET A 221 2.69 18.08 13.34
N VAL A 222 3.94 17.83 13.73
CA VAL A 222 4.53 18.30 14.99
C VAL A 222 5.63 19.32 14.69
N GLY A 223 5.81 20.28 15.58
CA GLY A 223 6.75 21.39 15.43
C GLY A 223 6.09 22.63 14.84
N ARG A 224 6.85 23.73 14.78
CA ARG A 224 6.42 25.02 14.21
C ARG A 224 7.41 25.47 13.15
N ASN A 225 6.94 26.26 12.20
CA ASN A 225 7.74 26.83 11.12
C ASN A 225 8.63 25.76 10.47
N TYR A 226 9.94 26.00 10.45
CA TYR A 226 10.93 25.13 9.79
C TYR A 226 11.11 23.76 10.46
N GLY A 227 10.65 23.57 11.69
CA GLY A 227 10.70 22.29 12.42
C GLY A 227 9.45 21.41 12.23
N GLN A 228 8.52 21.77 11.34
CA GLN A 228 7.35 20.94 11.05
C GLN A 228 7.76 19.62 10.40
N ARG A 229 7.34 18.52 11.02
CA ARG A 229 7.54 17.15 10.50
C ARG A 229 6.35 16.26 10.84
N VAL A 230 6.24 15.17 10.10
CA VAL A 230 5.31 14.10 10.46
C VAL A 230 5.84 13.39 11.70
N SER A 231 5.01 13.28 12.72
CA SER A 231 5.34 12.50 13.91
C SER A 231 4.09 11.95 14.58
N THR A 232 4.31 11.12 15.57
CA THR A 232 3.30 10.68 16.54
C THR A 232 3.12 11.74 17.64
N PRO A 233 1.99 11.70 18.38
CA PRO A 233 1.81 12.50 19.58
C PRO A 233 2.99 12.37 20.55
N PHE A 234 3.58 13.50 20.93
CA PHE A 234 4.76 13.59 21.81
C PHE A 234 5.99 12.80 21.34
N ASP A 235 6.13 12.53 20.03
CA ASP A 235 7.24 11.76 19.45
C ASP A 235 7.41 10.34 20.01
N ARG A 236 6.32 9.75 20.54
CA ARG A 236 6.37 8.40 21.10
C ARG A 236 6.31 7.32 20.02
N SER A 237 6.59 6.06 20.36
CA SER A 237 6.46 4.98 19.36
C SER A 237 5.02 4.77 18.95
N PHE A 238 4.78 4.33 17.71
CA PHE A 238 3.43 3.98 17.24
C PHE A 238 2.71 3.00 18.19
N ALA A 239 3.45 2.08 18.82
CA ALA A 239 2.90 1.15 19.81
C ALA A 239 2.25 1.87 21.01
N SER A 240 2.77 3.03 21.40
CA SER A 240 2.28 3.84 22.52
C SER A 240 1.31 4.96 22.13
N THR A 241 0.93 5.05 20.86
CA THR A 241 -0.01 6.05 20.33
C THR A 241 -1.29 5.37 19.85
N PRO A 242 -2.32 6.09 19.37
CA PRO A 242 -3.53 5.43 18.87
C PRO A 242 -3.37 4.52 17.65
N CYS A 243 -2.16 4.37 17.11
CA CYS A 243 -1.90 3.55 15.95
C CYS A 243 -2.45 2.12 16.06
N ILE A 244 -3.17 1.72 15.00
CA ILE A 244 -3.75 0.38 14.83
C ILE A 244 -2.95 -0.48 13.84
N SER A 245 -1.75 -0.05 13.45
CA SER A 245 -0.82 -0.75 12.53
C SER A 245 -1.39 -1.08 11.13
N CYS A 246 -2.49 -0.46 10.70
CA CYS A 246 -3.17 -0.73 9.42
C CYS A 246 -2.35 -0.40 8.16
N GLY A 247 -1.34 0.47 8.29
CA GLY A 247 -0.45 0.85 7.20
C GLY A 247 -1.08 1.73 6.11
N GLN A 248 -2.27 2.32 6.34
CA GLN A 248 -2.86 3.26 5.37
C GLN A 248 -1.97 4.48 5.12
N CYS A 249 -1.20 4.90 6.13
CA CYS A 249 -0.19 5.95 5.96
C CYS A 249 0.96 5.56 5.01
N ILE A 250 1.28 4.26 4.90
CA ILE A 250 2.22 3.72 3.90
C ILE A 250 1.58 3.77 2.51
N GLN A 251 0.31 3.37 2.38
CA GLN A 251 -0.43 3.42 1.10
C GLN A 251 -0.53 4.85 0.54
N ALA A 252 -0.67 5.85 1.43
CA ALA A 252 -0.74 7.25 1.05
C ALA A 252 0.63 7.92 0.80
N CYS A 253 1.75 7.29 1.17
CA CYS A 253 3.08 7.88 1.11
C CYS A 253 3.76 7.62 -0.25
N TYR A 254 3.70 8.60 -1.15
CA TYR A 254 4.29 8.46 -2.49
C TYR A 254 5.81 8.57 -2.53
N CYS A 255 6.42 9.32 -1.63
CA CYS A 255 7.88 9.49 -1.57
C CYS A 255 8.61 8.34 -0.84
N GLY A 256 7.87 7.34 -0.34
CA GLY A 256 8.43 6.21 0.40
C GLY A 256 9.05 6.58 1.75
N ALA A 257 8.64 7.71 2.34
CA ALA A 257 9.05 8.11 3.69
C ALA A 257 8.43 7.24 4.78
N LEU A 258 7.23 6.71 4.57
CA LEU A 258 6.64 5.67 5.42
C LEU A 258 6.70 4.35 4.67
N LYS A 259 7.32 3.36 5.29
CA LYS A 259 7.42 2.00 4.75
C LYS A 259 7.15 0.98 5.86
N GLU A 260 6.94 -0.25 5.46
CA GLU A 260 6.93 -1.37 6.39
C GLU A 260 8.34 -1.60 6.96
N ARG A 261 8.41 -2.09 8.20
CA ARG A 261 9.67 -2.50 8.80
C ARG A 261 10.19 -3.78 8.14
N GLU A 262 11.48 -3.76 7.83
CA GLU A 262 12.26 -4.89 7.27
C GLU A 262 12.72 -5.83 8.41
N GLY A 263 13.21 -7.03 8.05
CA GLY A 263 13.68 -8.03 9.02
C GLY A 263 12.92 -9.36 8.97
N ASN A 264 11.72 -9.42 8.38
CA ASN A 264 10.95 -10.65 8.32
C ASN A 264 11.41 -11.60 7.20
N LEU A 265 12.06 -11.08 6.15
CA LEU A 265 12.65 -11.92 5.09
C LEU A 265 13.81 -12.72 5.67
N GLU A 266 14.70 -12.07 6.41
CA GLU A 266 15.85 -12.68 7.05
C GLU A 266 15.38 -13.75 8.03
N ARG A 267 14.34 -13.47 8.84
CA ARG A 267 13.76 -14.46 9.75
C ARG A 267 13.16 -15.68 9.04
N PHE A 268 12.60 -15.51 7.85
CA PHE A 268 12.14 -16.62 7.02
C PHE A 268 13.33 -17.44 6.49
N GLU A 269 14.33 -16.77 5.92
CA GLU A 269 15.54 -17.42 5.39
C GLU A 269 16.31 -18.16 6.50
N ASP A 270 16.48 -17.55 7.67
CA ASP A 270 17.09 -18.17 8.85
C ASP A 270 16.34 -19.42 9.27
N ALA A 271 15.00 -19.39 9.30
CA ALA A 271 14.21 -20.57 9.64
C ALA A 271 14.40 -21.73 8.65
N VAL A 272 14.51 -21.42 7.36
CA VAL A 272 14.80 -22.42 6.31
C VAL A 272 16.22 -22.95 6.47
N ASN A 273 17.22 -22.09 6.66
CA ASN A 273 18.62 -22.45 6.83
C ASN A 273 18.89 -23.27 8.10
N ASP A 274 18.14 -22.99 9.17
CA ASP A 274 18.14 -23.77 10.42
C ASP A 274 17.49 -25.16 10.26
N GLY A 275 16.95 -25.49 9.08
CA GLY A 275 16.29 -26.77 8.81
C GLY A 275 14.91 -26.91 9.49
N LYS A 276 14.25 -25.80 9.83
CA LYS A 276 12.91 -25.85 10.43
C LYS A 276 11.88 -26.34 9.40
N LYS A 277 10.84 -27.01 9.88
CA LYS A 277 9.69 -27.41 9.05
C LYS A 277 8.79 -26.20 8.80
N VAL A 278 9.10 -25.43 7.75
CA VAL A 278 8.39 -24.20 7.41
C VAL A 278 7.06 -24.52 6.72
N ALA A 279 5.94 -24.10 7.33
CA ALA A 279 4.62 -24.14 6.72
C ALA A 279 4.19 -22.72 6.37
N VAL A 280 3.89 -22.47 5.08
CA VAL A 280 3.42 -21.16 4.62
C VAL A 280 1.90 -21.17 4.49
N LEU A 281 1.22 -20.24 5.14
CA LEU A 281 -0.15 -19.85 4.86
C LEU A 281 -0.13 -18.68 3.87
N PHE A 282 -0.65 -18.90 2.66
CA PHE A 282 -0.74 -17.89 1.63
C PHE A 282 -2.15 -17.31 1.61
N ASP A 283 -2.27 -16.01 1.90
CA ASP A 283 -3.50 -15.26 1.72
C ASP A 283 -3.68 -14.88 0.24
N PRO A 284 -4.71 -15.39 -0.46
CA PRO A 284 -4.94 -15.11 -1.88
C PRO A 284 -5.09 -13.63 -2.19
N MET A 285 -5.50 -12.79 -1.23
CA MET A 285 -5.61 -11.35 -1.41
C MET A 285 -4.26 -10.69 -1.76
N THR A 286 -3.14 -11.36 -1.47
CA THR A 286 -1.79 -10.98 -1.93
C THR A 286 -1.75 -10.83 -3.47
N LEU A 287 -2.48 -11.68 -4.21
CA LEU A 287 -2.59 -11.65 -5.66
C LEU A 287 -3.21 -10.35 -6.19
N ALA A 288 -3.91 -9.58 -5.34
CA ALA A 288 -4.55 -8.34 -5.73
C ALA A 288 -3.54 -7.25 -6.12
N SER A 289 -2.30 -7.23 -5.61
CA SER A 289 -1.30 -6.24 -6.04
C SER A 289 0.03 -6.83 -6.47
N LEU A 290 0.27 -8.11 -6.18
CA LEU A 290 1.54 -8.76 -6.49
C LEU A 290 1.94 -8.70 -7.99
N PRO A 291 1.02 -8.90 -8.97
CA PRO A 291 1.37 -8.82 -10.40
C PRO A 291 1.97 -7.49 -10.82
N GLU A 292 1.54 -6.38 -10.20
CA GLU A 292 1.97 -5.00 -10.52
C GLU A 292 3.49 -4.80 -10.42
N ASN A 293 4.20 -5.70 -9.73
CA ASN A 293 5.65 -5.63 -9.55
C ASN A 293 6.39 -6.95 -9.84
N LEU A 294 5.67 -8.02 -10.18
CA LEU A 294 6.28 -9.29 -10.56
C LEU A 294 6.22 -9.56 -12.06
N THR A 295 5.23 -9.00 -12.77
CA THR A 295 5.02 -9.26 -14.19
C THR A 295 4.97 -7.93 -14.95
N THR A 296 5.46 -7.92 -16.20
CA THR A 296 5.37 -6.74 -17.09
C THR A 296 3.97 -6.59 -17.68
N ASP A 297 3.25 -7.71 -17.79
CA ASP A 297 1.90 -7.80 -18.35
C ASP A 297 0.92 -8.25 -17.26
N GLU A 298 -0.34 -7.86 -17.41
CA GLU A 298 -1.39 -8.39 -16.56
C GLU A 298 -1.56 -9.88 -16.81
N PRO A 299 -1.60 -10.73 -15.77
CA PRO A 299 -1.83 -12.14 -15.98
C PRO A 299 -3.22 -12.38 -16.57
N ASP A 300 -3.25 -13.00 -17.76
CA ASP A 300 -4.48 -13.46 -18.42
C ASP A 300 -5.27 -14.43 -17.52
N ASN A 301 -4.56 -15.19 -16.67
CA ASN A 301 -5.15 -16.07 -15.68
C ASN A 301 -4.42 -15.99 -14.34
N ILE A 302 -5.09 -15.43 -13.34
CA ILE A 302 -4.54 -15.24 -11.99
C ILE A 302 -4.24 -16.56 -11.26
N HIS A 303 -4.88 -17.67 -11.62
CA HIS A 303 -4.57 -18.98 -11.06
C HIS A 303 -3.22 -19.52 -11.52
N VAL A 304 -2.75 -19.16 -12.71
CA VAL A 304 -1.40 -19.54 -13.17
C VAL A 304 -0.36 -18.89 -12.29
N LEU A 305 -0.52 -17.59 -11.97
CA LEU A 305 0.37 -16.90 -11.04
C LEU A 305 0.34 -17.56 -9.66
N MET A 306 -0.84 -17.86 -9.12
CA MET A 306 -0.96 -18.56 -7.83
C MET A 306 -0.18 -19.89 -7.82
N ARG A 307 -0.32 -20.72 -8.86
CA ARG A 307 0.40 -22.01 -8.99
C ARG A 307 1.91 -21.82 -8.97
N LYS A 308 2.40 -20.81 -9.70
CA LYS A 308 3.84 -20.48 -9.73
C LYS A 308 4.34 -19.97 -8.38
N LEU A 309 3.53 -19.22 -7.64
CA LEU A 309 3.89 -18.80 -6.28
C LEU A 309 3.97 -19.98 -5.31
N ILE A 310 3.10 -20.99 -5.45
CA ILE A 310 3.19 -22.22 -4.64
C ILE A 310 4.52 -22.93 -4.90
N VAL A 311 4.90 -23.11 -6.18
CA VAL A 311 6.19 -23.70 -6.56
C VAL A 311 7.34 -22.87 -6.03
N ALA A 312 7.29 -21.55 -6.24
CA ALA A 312 8.34 -20.65 -5.79
C ALA A 312 8.54 -20.70 -4.27
N LEU A 313 7.46 -20.71 -3.48
CA LEU A 313 7.55 -20.84 -2.02
C LEU A 313 8.18 -22.18 -1.61
N LYS A 314 7.89 -23.28 -2.33
CA LYS A 314 8.51 -24.59 -2.08
C LYS A 314 10.01 -24.60 -2.42
N GLU A 315 10.40 -24.00 -3.55
CA GLU A 315 11.81 -23.82 -3.93
C GLU A 315 12.58 -22.94 -2.95
N LEU A 316 11.91 -21.94 -2.36
CA LEU A 316 12.47 -21.09 -1.28
C LEU A 316 12.59 -21.83 0.07
N GLY A 317 12.21 -23.10 0.16
CA GLY A 317 12.37 -23.94 1.34
C GLY A 317 11.11 -24.13 2.19
N ALA A 318 9.94 -23.66 1.76
CA ALA A 318 8.69 -24.03 2.41
C ALA A 318 8.44 -25.54 2.27
N SER A 319 8.29 -26.23 3.40
CA SER A 319 7.92 -27.65 3.40
C SER A 319 6.50 -27.87 2.88
N ARG A 320 5.59 -26.93 3.15
CA ARG A 320 4.18 -26.97 2.75
C ARG A 320 3.67 -25.55 2.52
N VAL A 321 2.72 -25.40 1.60
CA VAL A 321 2.04 -24.14 1.27
C VAL A 321 0.54 -24.37 1.30
N PHE A 322 -0.16 -23.68 2.19
CA PHE A 322 -1.59 -23.79 2.44
C PHE A 322 -2.31 -22.50 2.02
N ASN A 323 -3.54 -22.62 1.55
CA ASN A 323 -4.41 -21.47 1.34
C ASN A 323 -4.99 -20.99 2.66
N PHE A 324 -4.71 -19.75 3.05
CA PHE A 324 -5.23 -19.18 4.30
C PHE A 324 -6.75 -19.01 4.28
N ALA A 325 -7.36 -18.88 3.09
CA ALA A 325 -8.80 -18.76 2.92
C ALA A 325 -9.57 -19.96 3.47
N ALA A 326 -8.98 -21.16 3.46
CA ALA A 326 -9.61 -22.35 4.04
C ALA A 326 -9.90 -22.16 5.54
N ALA A 327 -8.94 -21.59 6.28
CA ALA A 327 -9.12 -21.31 7.69
C ALA A 327 -10.10 -20.16 7.95
N GLN A 328 -10.21 -19.20 7.03
CA GLN A 328 -11.20 -18.13 7.08
C GLN A 328 -12.62 -18.69 6.92
N HIS A 329 -12.84 -19.60 5.97
CA HIS A 329 -14.13 -20.27 5.82
C HIS A 329 -14.55 -21.06 7.06
N ILE A 330 -13.62 -21.82 7.65
CA ILE A 330 -13.89 -22.59 8.88
C ILE A 330 -14.21 -21.65 10.06
N SER A 331 -13.48 -20.53 10.15
CA SER A 331 -13.74 -19.47 11.13
C SER A 331 -15.17 -18.95 11.03
N ILE A 332 -15.55 -18.45 9.84
CA ILE A 332 -16.89 -17.90 9.59
C ILE A 332 -17.97 -18.95 9.87
N PHE A 333 -17.76 -20.19 9.42
CA PHE A 333 -18.69 -21.29 9.66
C PHE A 333 -18.94 -21.51 11.16
N ARG A 334 -17.86 -21.62 11.95
CA ARG A 334 -17.98 -21.81 13.41
C ARG A 334 -18.64 -20.61 14.09
N THR A 335 -18.33 -19.40 13.66
CA THR A 335 -18.99 -18.18 14.13
C THR A 335 -20.50 -18.21 13.89
N VAL A 336 -20.93 -18.55 12.66
CA VAL A 336 -22.35 -18.66 12.30
C VAL A 336 -23.03 -19.77 13.07
N ARG A 337 -22.41 -20.95 13.16
CA ARG A 337 -22.92 -22.09 13.94
C ARG A 337 -23.16 -21.70 15.39
N ASP A 338 -22.16 -21.15 16.04
CA ASP A 338 -22.25 -20.77 17.44
C ASP A 338 -23.34 -19.73 17.67
N SER A 339 -23.57 -18.80 16.73
CA SER A 339 -24.71 -17.86 16.82
C SER A 339 -26.08 -18.51 16.57
N LEU A 340 -26.15 -19.61 15.83
CA LEU A 340 -27.38 -20.39 15.67
C LEU A 340 -27.69 -21.21 16.93
N ASP A 341 -26.66 -21.78 17.56
CA ASP A 341 -26.79 -22.61 18.75
C ASP A 341 -26.98 -21.76 20.02
N ASN A 342 -26.38 -20.56 20.06
CA ASN A 342 -26.42 -19.60 21.15
C ASN A 342 -26.95 -18.23 20.67
N PRO A 343 -28.24 -18.12 20.33
CA PRO A 343 -28.80 -16.88 19.80
C PRO A 343 -28.80 -15.74 20.83
N GLY A 344 -28.79 -14.50 20.33
CA GLY A 344 -28.84 -13.28 21.15
C GLY A 344 -27.49 -12.76 21.62
N GLN A 345 -26.38 -13.36 21.20
CA GLN A 345 -25.03 -12.83 21.41
C GLN A 345 -24.60 -11.95 20.24
N ASN A 346 -24.29 -10.68 20.52
CA ASN A 346 -23.74 -9.76 19.53
C ASN A 346 -22.22 -9.96 19.41
N LYS A 347 -21.73 -10.25 18.20
CA LYS A 347 -20.32 -10.55 17.93
C LYS A 347 -19.67 -9.47 17.05
N ILE A 348 -18.53 -8.96 17.51
CA ILE A 348 -17.62 -8.16 16.71
C ILE A 348 -16.58 -9.11 16.13
N LEU A 349 -16.44 -9.10 14.81
CA LEU A 349 -15.61 -10.05 14.10
C LEU A 349 -14.14 -9.64 14.20
N SER A 350 -13.30 -10.56 14.69
CA SER A 350 -11.94 -10.26 15.14
C SER A 350 -10.85 -10.48 14.07
N TRP A 351 -11.19 -10.99 12.90
CA TRP A 351 -10.20 -11.38 11.86
C TRP A 351 -9.53 -10.21 11.16
N CYS A 352 -10.09 -9.00 11.19
CA CYS A 352 -9.33 -7.83 10.79
C CYS A 352 -8.39 -7.41 11.94
N PRO A 353 -7.06 -7.64 11.84
CA PRO A 353 -6.14 -7.37 12.96
C PRO A 353 -6.08 -5.89 13.31
N ALA A 354 -6.24 -4.99 12.34
CA ALA A 354 -6.27 -3.55 12.59
C ALA A 354 -7.51 -3.15 13.41
N ALA A 355 -8.67 -3.74 13.12
CA ALA A 355 -9.88 -3.53 13.91
C ALA A 355 -9.76 -4.18 15.30
N ASN A 356 -9.19 -5.38 15.41
CA ASN A 356 -8.93 -6.02 16.70
C ASN A 356 -8.05 -5.14 17.59
N ILE A 357 -6.93 -4.61 17.05
CA ILE A 357 -6.07 -3.64 17.76
C ILE A 357 -6.85 -2.38 18.13
N TRP A 358 -7.74 -1.89 17.25
CA TRP A 358 -8.56 -0.73 17.54
C TRP A 358 -9.52 -0.98 18.71
N ILE A 359 -10.27 -2.09 18.70
CA ILE A 359 -11.21 -2.44 19.77
C ILE A 359 -10.48 -2.66 21.09
N THR A 360 -9.44 -3.49 21.09
CA THR A 360 -8.68 -3.84 22.31
C THR A 360 -7.98 -2.65 22.95
N LYS A 361 -7.57 -1.66 22.15
CA LYS A 361 -6.85 -0.48 22.65
C LYS A 361 -7.77 0.69 23.00
N HIS A 362 -8.81 0.92 22.20
CA HIS A 362 -9.59 2.16 22.22
C HIS A 362 -11.04 1.97 22.61
N LYS A 363 -11.58 0.76 22.44
CA LYS A 363 -12.99 0.43 22.68
C LYS A 363 -13.09 -0.73 23.67
N THR A 364 -12.33 -0.64 24.76
CA THR A 364 -12.14 -1.70 25.76
C THR A 364 -13.45 -2.27 26.33
N ARG A 365 -14.51 -1.45 26.40
CA ARG A 365 -15.87 -1.87 26.79
C ARG A 365 -16.44 -2.99 25.92
N TYR A 366 -16.02 -3.08 24.66
CA TYR A 366 -16.56 -4.01 23.66
C TYR A 366 -15.64 -5.20 23.38
N VAL A 367 -14.57 -5.37 24.18
CA VAL A 367 -13.64 -6.49 24.02
C VAL A 367 -14.33 -7.83 24.24
N GLU A 368 -15.29 -7.92 25.16
CA GLU A 368 -16.07 -9.14 25.40
C GLU A 368 -16.97 -9.52 24.22
N ASN A 369 -17.28 -8.58 23.33
CA ASN A 369 -18.02 -8.86 22.10
C ASN A 369 -17.12 -9.40 20.98
N LEU A 370 -15.78 -9.33 21.10
CA LEU A 370 -14.88 -9.84 20.06
C LEU A 370 -14.99 -11.36 19.96
N ASP A 371 -15.24 -11.86 18.75
CA ASP A 371 -15.18 -13.29 18.45
C ASP A 371 -13.72 -13.75 18.29
N ASP A 372 -12.99 -13.79 19.40
CA ASP A 372 -11.58 -14.22 19.41
C ASP A 372 -11.40 -15.74 19.41
N VAL A 373 -12.46 -16.49 19.72
CA VAL A 373 -12.46 -17.96 19.77
C VAL A 373 -12.36 -18.55 18.37
N HIS A 374 -13.08 -17.96 17.41
CA HIS A 374 -13.14 -18.49 16.05
C HIS A 374 -12.10 -17.88 15.11
N ARG A 375 -10.97 -17.34 15.60
CA ARG A 375 -9.97 -16.70 14.73
C ARG A 375 -9.35 -17.69 13.71
N PRO A 376 -9.17 -17.29 12.43
CA PRO A 376 -8.61 -18.17 11.40
C PRO A 376 -7.19 -18.68 11.70
N ALA A 377 -6.33 -17.85 12.29
CA ALA A 377 -4.91 -18.21 12.48
C ALA A 377 -4.70 -19.37 13.47
N PRO A 378 -5.29 -19.36 14.69
CA PRO A 378 -5.30 -20.54 15.56
C PRO A 378 -5.88 -21.79 14.91
N ILE A 379 -6.97 -21.65 14.15
CA ILE A 379 -7.61 -22.78 13.44
C ILE A 379 -6.64 -23.40 12.43
N ALA A 380 -5.96 -22.57 11.63
CA ALA A 380 -4.99 -23.04 10.65
C ALA A 380 -3.83 -23.79 11.32
N ARG A 381 -3.28 -23.24 12.41
CA ARG A 381 -2.18 -23.87 13.15
C ARG A 381 -2.59 -25.23 13.70
N ASP A 382 -3.73 -25.30 14.39
CA ASP A 382 -4.25 -26.55 14.97
C ASP A 382 -4.43 -27.65 13.91
N LEU A 383 -5.03 -27.31 12.77
CA LEU A 383 -5.23 -28.26 11.67
C LEU A 383 -3.91 -28.74 11.06
N ILE A 384 -2.96 -27.83 10.84
CA ILE A 384 -1.65 -28.17 10.29
C ILE A 384 -0.87 -29.05 11.27
N GLU A 385 -0.80 -28.67 12.54
CA GLU A 385 0.01 -29.37 13.54
C GLU A 385 -0.57 -30.75 13.90
N LYS A 386 -1.90 -30.91 13.89
CA LYS A 386 -2.55 -32.23 14.04
C LYS A 386 -2.13 -33.23 12.97
N ARG A 387 -1.98 -32.78 11.72
CA ARG A 387 -1.64 -33.64 10.57
C ARG A 387 -0.14 -33.80 10.37
N TYR A 388 0.61 -32.71 10.51
CA TYR A 388 2.00 -32.63 10.11
C TYR A 388 2.97 -32.52 11.29
N GLY A 389 2.47 -32.47 12.52
CA GLY A 389 3.28 -32.16 13.70
C GLY A 389 3.68 -30.68 13.76
N PRO A 390 4.48 -30.28 14.77
CA PRO A 390 4.88 -28.89 14.97
C PRO A 390 5.53 -28.28 13.72
N VAL A 391 5.16 -27.03 13.41
CA VAL A 391 5.67 -26.29 12.25
C VAL A 391 6.15 -24.90 12.65
N PHE A 392 7.10 -24.37 11.88
CA PHE A 392 7.39 -22.95 11.86
C PHE A 392 6.42 -22.28 10.91
N LEU A 393 5.43 -21.56 11.44
CA LEU A 393 4.28 -21.07 10.67
C LEU A 393 4.54 -19.66 10.15
N VAL A 394 4.50 -19.53 8.82
CA VAL A 394 4.73 -18.27 8.10
C VAL A 394 3.43 -17.85 7.42
N LEU A 395 3.00 -16.61 7.62
CA LEU A 395 1.88 -16.02 6.86
C LEU A 395 2.41 -15.12 5.76
N VAL A 396 1.91 -15.26 4.54
CA VAL A 396 2.01 -14.25 3.47
C VAL A 396 0.67 -13.52 3.36
N THR A 397 0.65 -12.20 3.54
CA THR A 397 -0.60 -11.42 3.64
C THR A 397 -0.50 -9.99 3.09
N PRO A 398 -1.60 -9.40 2.59
CA PRO A 398 -1.67 -7.97 2.25
C PRO A 398 -1.66 -7.02 3.45
N CYS A 399 -1.58 -7.51 4.69
CA CYS A 399 -1.82 -6.72 5.90
C CYS A 399 -0.55 -6.49 6.75
N THR A 400 -0.24 -5.24 7.07
CA THR A 400 0.84 -4.90 8.01
C THR A 400 0.47 -5.18 9.46
N ALA A 401 -0.80 -5.02 9.84
CA ALA A 401 -1.25 -5.24 11.21
C ALA A 401 -1.14 -6.72 11.65
N MET A 402 -1.16 -7.68 10.71
CA MET A 402 -0.91 -9.10 11.02
C MET A 402 0.47 -9.32 11.66
N LYS A 403 1.46 -8.45 11.40
CA LYS A 403 2.79 -8.53 12.03
C LYS A 403 2.76 -8.31 13.57
N LYS A 404 1.65 -7.80 14.12
CA LYS A 404 1.45 -7.66 15.57
C LYS A 404 0.79 -8.88 16.22
N MET A 405 0.26 -9.79 15.41
CA MET A 405 -0.45 -10.98 15.91
C MET A 405 0.59 -12.05 16.27
N SER A 406 0.45 -12.67 17.44
CA SER A 406 1.36 -13.71 17.92
C SER A 406 1.07 -15.11 17.37
N ASP A 407 0.05 -15.24 16.52
CA ASP A 407 -0.39 -16.54 15.98
C ASP A 407 0.62 -17.14 14.98
N PHE A 408 1.51 -16.31 14.43
CA PHE A 408 2.49 -16.68 13.40
C PHE A 408 3.93 -16.46 13.88
N ASP A 409 4.84 -17.32 13.45
CA ASP A 409 6.26 -17.17 13.75
C ASP A 409 6.88 -16.03 12.90
N VAL A 410 6.48 -15.93 11.64
CA VAL A 410 6.86 -14.84 10.71
C VAL A 410 5.66 -14.43 9.86
N VAL A 411 5.53 -13.14 9.58
CA VAL A 411 4.53 -12.59 8.66
C VAL A 411 5.22 -11.79 7.57
N LEU A 412 5.09 -12.23 6.32
CA LEU A 412 5.58 -11.57 5.12
C LEU A 412 4.44 -10.79 4.45
N SER A 413 4.68 -9.53 4.12
CA SER A 413 3.75 -8.75 3.30
C SER A 413 3.83 -9.14 1.81
N THR A 414 2.86 -8.72 1.01
CA THR A 414 2.92 -8.83 -0.47
C THR A 414 4.22 -8.28 -1.04
N LYS A 415 4.66 -7.12 -0.55
CA LYS A 415 5.93 -6.49 -0.97
C LYS A 415 7.15 -7.31 -0.55
N GLU A 416 7.13 -7.89 0.65
CA GLU A 416 8.22 -8.74 1.14
C GLU A 416 8.33 -10.05 0.36
N LEU A 417 7.20 -10.69 0.02
CA LEU A 417 7.19 -11.84 -0.87
C LEU A 417 7.79 -11.49 -2.24
N SER A 418 7.37 -10.38 -2.84
CA SER A 418 7.91 -9.94 -4.13
C SER A 418 9.43 -9.72 -4.07
N ARG A 419 9.93 -9.05 -3.03
CA ARG A 419 11.38 -8.87 -2.82
C ARG A 419 12.10 -10.19 -2.62
N LEU A 420 11.50 -11.16 -1.92
CA LEU A 420 12.08 -12.48 -1.69
C LEU A 420 12.25 -13.25 -3.01
N ILE A 421 11.22 -13.23 -3.88
CA ILE A 421 11.25 -13.81 -5.22
C ILE A 421 12.31 -13.14 -6.10
N GLN A 422 12.34 -11.81 -6.12
CA GLN A 422 13.31 -11.02 -6.90
C GLN A 422 14.75 -11.24 -6.42
N LYS A 423 14.99 -11.24 -5.09
CA LYS A 423 16.30 -11.49 -4.47
C LYS A 423 16.87 -12.85 -4.88
N ASN A 424 16.02 -13.87 -4.95
CA ASN A 424 16.40 -15.23 -5.35
C ASN A 424 16.36 -15.45 -6.87
N ARG A 425 16.16 -14.40 -7.67
CA ARG A 425 16.13 -14.44 -9.15
C ARG A 425 15.20 -15.51 -9.70
N MET A 426 14.07 -15.72 -9.03
CA MET A 426 13.10 -16.73 -9.42
C MET A 426 12.35 -16.29 -10.67
N ASN A 427 12.19 -17.20 -11.63
CA ASN A 427 11.44 -16.90 -12.84
C ASN A 427 9.94 -17.13 -12.61
N ILE A 428 9.16 -16.04 -12.62
CA ILE A 428 7.69 -16.06 -12.58
C ILE A 428 7.13 -15.66 -13.96
N ASP A 429 7.69 -16.23 -15.04
CA ASP A 429 7.08 -16.19 -16.38
C ASP A 429 5.65 -16.75 -16.29
N LEU A 430 4.67 -16.24 -17.04
CA LEU A 430 3.27 -16.69 -16.99
C LEU A 430 2.95 -17.84 -17.97
N GLY A 431 3.95 -18.45 -18.61
CA GLY A 431 3.77 -19.63 -19.46
C GLY A 431 3.16 -20.85 -18.75
N ASP A 432 2.80 -21.87 -19.52
CA ASP A 432 2.16 -23.09 -18.99
C ASP A 432 3.00 -23.75 -17.89
N ILE A 433 2.32 -24.19 -16.84
CA ILE A 433 2.89 -24.94 -15.72
C ILE A 433 2.01 -26.14 -15.43
N GLU A 434 2.60 -27.24 -14.94
CA GLU A 434 1.85 -28.37 -14.42
C GLU A 434 0.82 -27.93 -13.36
N GLU A 435 -0.25 -28.70 -13.23
CA GLU A 435 -1.29 -28.42 -12.27
C GLU A 435 -0.77 -28.65 -10.84
N VAL A 436 -0.49 -27.55 -10.14
CA VAL A 436 -0.07 -27.53 -8.74
C VAL A 436 -1.23 -27.01 -7.88
N SER A 437 -1.51 -27.67 -6.76
CA SER A 437 -2.50 -27.21 -5.77
C SER A 437 -1.84 -26.85 -4.45
N PHE A 438 -2.59 -26.18 -3.58
CA PHE A 438 -2.19 -26.03 -2.19
C PHE A 438 -2.08 -27.39 -1.49
N ASP A 439 -1.24 -27.44 -0.46
CA ASP A 439 -1.17 -28.55 0.47
C ASP A 439 -2.47 -28.64 1.29
N ARG A 440 -2.87 -29.87 1.61
CA ARG A 440 -4.17 -30.19 2.22
C ARG A 440 -4.12 -30.16 3.74
N PHE A 441 -5.16 -29.66 4.40
CA PHE A 441 -5.20 -29.54 5.86
C PHE A 441 -5.47 -30.88 6.57
N VAL A 442 -6.33 -31.77 6.04
CA VAL A 442 -6.78 -33.00 6.74
C VAL A 442 -6.82 -34.21 5.77
N MET A 443 -6.42 -35.42 6.20
CA MET A 443 -6.47 -36.64 5.35
C MET A 443 -7.84 -37.33 5.36
N THR A 444 -8.58 -37.18 6.46
CA THR A 444 -9.77 -37.98 6.78
C THR A 444 -11.09 -37.30 6.39
N GLU A 445 -11.05 -36.06 5.94
CA GLU A 445 -12.23 -35.28 5.54
C GLU A 445 -12.04 -34.72 4.12
N PRO A 446 -12.47 -35.46 3.07
CA PRO A 446 -12.34 -35.07 1.66
C PRO A 446 -12.93 -33.68 1.34
N LEU A 447 -13.79 -33.18 2.21
CA LEU A 447 -14.49 -31.92 2.04
C LEU A 447 -13.68 -30.73 2.56
N ILE A 448 -12.90 -30.85 3.65
CA ILE A 448 -11.99 -29.77 4.09
C ILE A 448 -10.95 -29.52 3.00
N ASP A 449 -10.59 -30.57 2.27
CA ASP A 449 -9.72 -30.48 1.11
C ASP A 449 -10.31 -29.63 -0.01
N VAL A 450 -11.64 -29.54 -0.16
CA VAL A 450 -12.28 -28.62 -1.12
C VAL A 450 -12.04 -27.16 -0.75
N LEU A 451 -11.94 -26.83 0.55
CA LEU A 451 -11.63 -25.46 0.98
C LEU A 451 -10.20 -25.03 0.67
N ALA A 452 -9.27 -25.98 0.53
CA ALA A 452 -7.86 -25.67 0.30
C ALA A 452 -7.64 -24.90 -1.02
N ASP A 453 -8.53 -25.03 -2.01
CA ASP A 453 -8.48 -24.23 -3.24
C ASP A 453 -9.66 -23.24 -3.37
N THR A 454 -10.45 -23.05 -2.30
CA THR A 454 -11.61 -22.14 -2.32
C THR A 454 -11.18 -20.71 -1.93
N PRO A 455 -11.65 -19.67 -2.65
CA PRO A 455 -11.50 -18.28 -2.24
C PRO A 455 -12.38 -17.89 -1.05
N ALA A 456 -11.83 -17.15 -0.09
CA ALA A 456 -12.57 -16.42 0.94
C ALA A 456 -12.36 -14.91 0.76
N ILE A 457 -12.69 -14.40 -0.43
CA ILE A 457 -12.51 -12.99 -0.79
C ILE A 457 -13.83 -12.23 -0.76
N ASP A 458 -14.95 -12.95 -0.78
CA ASP A 458 -16.27 -12.36 -0.60
C ASP A 458 -16.40 -11.86 0.85
N GLY A 459 -17.06 -10.71 1.03
CA GLY A 459 -17.21 -10.11 2.35
C GLY A 459 -17.95 -11.06 3.30
N PHE A 460 -17.72 -10.94 4.62
CA PHE A 460 -18.33 -11.84 5.60
C PHE A 460 -19.84 -12.00 5.42
N GLY A 461 -20.54 -10.90 5.13
CA GLY A 461 -21.98 -10.92 4.92
C GLY A 461 -22.44 -11.78 3.74
N ASP A 462 -21.62 -12.04 2.73
CA ASP A 462 -21.93 -12.98 1.63
C ASP A 462 -21.69 -14.43 2.07
N GLU A 463 -20.61 -14.69 2.82
CA GLU A 463 -20.31 -16.04 3.32
C GLU A 463 -21.33 -16.51 4.37
N VAL A 464 -21.83 -15.63 5.25
CA VAL A 464 -22.89 -15.99 6.21
C VAL A 464 -24.15 -16.47 5.50
N VAL A 465 -24.50 -15.86 4.38
CA VAL A 465 -25.65 -16.28 3.56
C VAL A 465 -25.43 -17.70 3.06
N ASP A 466 -24.29 -17.93 2.42
CA ASP A 466 -23.95 -19.22 1.85
C ASP A 466 -23.97 -20.32 2.92
N TYR A 467 -23.47 -20.04 4.14
CA TYR A 467 -23.50 -20.98 5.25
C TYR A 467 -24.88 -21.18 5.85
N THR A 468 -25.68 -20.13 5.98
CA THR A 468 -27.06 -20.26 6.48
C THR A 468 -27.90 -21.12 5.53
N MET A 469 -27.76 -20.90 4.22
CA MET A 469 -28.40 -21.73 3.18
C MET A 469 -27.97 -23.20 3.24
N ALA A 470 -26.67 -23.42 3.47
CA ALA A 470 -26.07 -24.74 3.58
C ALA A 470 -26.65 -25.56 4.74
N LEU A 471 -26.76 -24.95 5.92
CA LEU A 471 -27.19 -25.62 7.14
C LEU A 471 -28.69 -25.93 7.19
N ARG A 472 -29.53 -25.10 6.57
CA ARG A 472 -30.99 -25.18 6.74
C ARG A 472 -31.78 -25.70 5.52
N SER A 473 -31.11 -26.33 4.56
CA SER A 473 -31.73 -27.07 3.44
C SER A 473 -32.45 -26.23 2.37
N ARG A 474 -31.70 -25.34 1.69
CA ARG A 474 -32.05 -24.76 0.36
C ARG A 474 -33.40 -24.05 0.23
N GLN A 475 -33.95 -23.44 1.27
CA GLN A 475 -35.04 -22.47 1.07
C GLN A 475 -34.47 -21.10 0.67
N ASN A 476 -35.32 -20.24 0.09
CA ASN A 476 -34.93 -18.90 -0.32
C ASN A 476 -34.52 -18.08 0.90
N VAL A 477 -33.26 -17.64 0.93
CA VAL A 477 -32.82 -16.62 1.88
C VAL A 477 -33.08 -15.26 1.26
N PHE A 478 -33.70 -14.38 2.03
CA PHE A 478 -33.94 -13.01 1.59
C PHE A 478 -32.86 -12.11 2.17
N HIS A 479 -32.32 -11.22 1.33
CA HIS A 479 -31.32 -10.24 1.73
C HIS A 479 -31.86 -8.85 1.48
N ARG A 480 -31.72 -8.00 2.49
CA ARG A 480 -31.95 -6.56 2.36
C ARG A 480 -30.66 -5.81 2.61
N PHE A 481 -30.42 -4.82 1.78
CA PHE A 481 -29.31 -3.88 1.92
C PHE A 481 -29.88 -2.53 2.33
N GLU A 482 -29.32 -1.97 3.40
CA GLU A 482 -29.65 -0.64 3.89
C GLU A 482 -28.35 0.15 4.03
N LEU A 483 -28.39 1.44 3.67
CA LEU A 483 -27.28 2.36 3.93
C LEU A 483 -27.57 3.08 5.24
N GLN A 484 -26.72 2.89 6.23
CA GLN A 484 -26.78 3.56 7.53
C GLN A 484 -25.45 4.29 7.74
N ASP A 485 -25.49 5.62 7.82
CA ASP A 485 -24.29 6.47 8.00
C ASP A 485 -23.15 6.16 7.00
N GLY A 486 -23.49 5.92 5.73
CA GLY A 486 -22.53 5.58 4.68
C GLY A 486 -22.00 4.13 4.73
N THR A 487 -22.43 3.35 5.72
CA THR A 487 -22.10 1.94 5.88
C THR A 487 -23.20 1.04 5.32
N VAL A 488 -22.80 -0.05 4.66
CA VAL A 488 -23.73 -1.08 4.19
C VAL A 488 -24.10 -1.99 5.36
N VAL A 489 -25.38 -1.98 5.73
CA VAL A 489 -25.98 -2.95 6.65
C VAL A 489 -26.74 -3.97 5.83
N ARG A 490 -26.48 -5.24 6.12
CA ARG A 490 -27.12 -6.38 5.48
C ARG A 490 -27.98 -7.11 6.50
N THR A 491 -29.26 -7.27 6.18
CA THR A 491 -30.17 -8.14 6.94
C THR A 491 -30.42 -9.41 6.15
N ILE A 492 -30.29 -10.55 6.82
CA ILE A 492 -30.49 -11.89 6.30
C ILE A 492 -31.72 -12.46 7.02
N ASP A 493 -32.80 -12.68 6.28
CA ASP A 493 -34.05 -13.23 6.80
C ASP A 493 -34.28 -14.65 6.24
N TYR A 494 -34.49 -15.60 7.16
CA TYR A 494 -34.82 -17.01 6.92
C TYR A 494 -35.91 -17.43 7.93
N PRO A 495 -36.81 -18.40 7.63
CA PRO A 495 -38.02 -18.68 8.45
C PRO A 495 -37.84 -18.76 9.97
N ASP A 496 -36.65 -19.17 10.45
CA ASP A 496 -36.33 -19.27 11.88
C ASP A 496 -34.99 -18.58 12.25
N VAL A 497 -34.38 -17.81 11.34
CA VAL A 497 -33.09 -17.14 11.56
C VAL A 497 -33.15 -15.72 10.98
N HIS A 498 -32.88 -14.74 11.84
CA HIS A 498 -32.76 -13.34 11.46
C HIS A 498 -31.39 -12.85 11.88
N PHE A 499 -30.50 -12.65 10.92
CA PHE A 499 -29.18 -12.06 11.18
C PHE A 499 -29.10 -10.65 10.62
N ARG A 500 -28.70 -9.70 11.47
CA ARG A 500 -28.37 -8.34 11.10
C ARG A 500 -26.86 -8.13 11.18
N ILE A 501 -26.26 -7.86 10.03
CA ILE A 501 -24.81 -7.76 9.84
C ILE A 501 -24.46 -6.34 9.41
N ALA A 502 -23.54 -5.70 10.13
CA ALA A 502 -22.94 -4.44 9.69
C ALA A 502 -21.49 -4.65 9.23
N THR A 503 -21.14 -4.22 8.03
CA THR A 503 -19.74 -4.18 7.56
C THR A 503 -19.27 -2.74 7.50
N VAL A 504 -18.58 -2.30 8.55
CA VAL A 504 -18.17 -0.91 8.79
C VAL A 504 -16.73 -0.71 8.31
N ASN A 505 -16.53 0.15 7.32
CA ASN A 505 -15.20 0.53 6.81
C ASN A 505 -14.74 1.93 7.27
N ASP A 506 -15.63 2.71 7.88
CA ASP A 506 -15.36 4.04 8.41
C ASP A 506 -15.32 4.02 9.94
N LEU A 507 -14.11 4.07 10.51
CA LEU A 507 -13.94 4.08 11.95
C LEU A 507 -14.32 5.41 12.62
N LYS A 508 -14.48 6.52 11.87
CA LYS A 508 -14.95 7.78 12.45
C LYS A 508 -16.38 7.66 12.97
N ASN A 509 -17.20 6.93 12.22
CA ASN A 509 -18.62 6.71 12.53
C ASN A 509 -18.86 5.35 13.21
N ALA A 510 -17.81 4.57 13.46
CA ALA A 510 -17.95 3.23 14.05
C ALA A 510 -18.53 3.23 15.47
N ASP A 511 -18.44 4.34 16.20
CA ASP A 511 -19.01 4.45 17.55
C ASP A 511 -20.54 4.32 17.56
N THR A 512 -21.24 4.77 16.50
CA THR A 512 -22.71 4.62 16.43
C THR A 512 -23.11 3.13 16.37
N PHE A 513 -22.35 2.31 15.65
CA PHE A 513 -22.56 0.87 15.56
C PHE A 513 -22.23 0.15 16.87
N LEU A 514 -21.23 0.63 17.62
CA LEU A 514 -20.89 0.09 18.93
C LEU A 514 -21.92 0.48 20.00
N GLU A 515 -22.43 1.71 19.99
CA GLU A 515 -23.49 2.14 20.91
C GLU A 515 -24.80 1.37 20.67
N ASP A 516 -25.12 1.10 19.41
CA ASP A 516 -26.27 0.32 18.97
C ASP A 516 -25.96 -1.18 18.78
N ILE A 517 -24.91 -1.72 19.42
CA ILE A 517 -24.42 -3.08 19.18
C ILE A 517 -25.51 -4.16 19.31
N THR A 518 -26.49 -3.95 20.20
CA THR A 518 -27.61 -4.87 20.43
C THR A 518 -28.54 -5.02 19.22
N LYS A 519 -28.47 -4.11 18.24
CA LYS A 519 -29.20 -4.19 16.97
C LYS A 519 -28.57 -5.16 15.97
N TYR A 520 -27.34 -5.62 16.19
CA TYR A 520 -26.58 -6.39 15.21
C TYR A 520 -26.14 -7.73 15.80
N ASP A 521 -26.37 -8.82 15.09
CA ASP A 521 -25.80 -10.12 15.46
C ASP A 521 -24.29 -10.14 15.18
N PHE A 522 -23.88 -9.49 14.09
CA PHE A 522 -22.50 -9.43 13.67
C PHE A 522 -22.10 -8.01 13.25
N ILE A 523 -20.93 -7.55 13.70
CA ILE A 523 -20.30 -6.32 13.23
C ILE A 523 -18.89 -6.64 12.73
N GLU A 524 -18.64 -6.37 11.46
CA GLU A 524 -17.32 -6.47 10.84
C GLU A 524 -16.72 -5.07 10.68
N PHE A 525 -15.55 -4.83 11.26
CA PHE A 525 -14.80 -3.58 11.04
C PHE A 525 -13.63 -3.83 10.07
N VAL A 526 -13.60 -3.10 8.96
CA VAL A 526 -12.54 -3.17 7.93
C VAL A 526 -12.01 -1.77 7.63
N PRO A 527 -11.06 -1.24 8.43
CA PRO A 527 -10.64 0.16 8.34
C PRO A 527 -9.89 0.54 7.06
N CYS A 528 -9.42 -0.42 6.25
CA CYS A 528 -8.72 -0.04 5.02
C CYS A 528 -9.73 0.49 3.98
N LEU A 529 -9.43 1.61 3.33
CA LEU A 529 -10.39 2.36 2.49
C LEU A 529 -11.05 1.53 1.38
N ALA A 530 -10.33 0.57 0.78
CA ALA A 530 -10.88 -0.42 -0.15
C ALA A 530 -10.72 -1.85 0.36
N GLY A 531 -10.84 -2.04 1.68
CA GLY A 531 -10.57 -3.31 2.34
C GLY A 531 -9.15 -3.81 2.10
N CYS A 532 -8.98 -5.13 2.09
CA CYS A 532 -7.67 -5.76 1.95
C CYS A 532 -7.02 -5.55 0.56
N LEU A 533 -7.76 -5.06 -0.45
CA LEU A 533 -7.20 -4.64 -1.76
C LEU A 533 -6.17 -3.50 -1.60
N THR A 534 -6.34 -2.70 -0.55
CA THR A 534 -5.47 -1.57 -0.17
C THR A 534 -4.84 -1.79 1.20
N GLY A 535 -4.67 -3.04 1.63
CA GLY A 535 -4.02 -3.36 2.90
C GLY A 535 -2.59 -2.80 2.94
N GLY A 536 -2.10 -2.40 4.12
CA GLY A 536 -0.77 -1.76 4.26
C GLY A 536 0.41 -2.57 3.71
N GLY A 537 0.26 -3.89 3.59
CA GLY A 537 1.25 -4.82 3.04
C GLY A 537 1.23 -4.95 1.51
N GLN A 538 0.17 -4.45 0.85
CA GLN A 538 0.09 -4.36 -0.61
C GLN A 538 1.01 -3.27 -1.16
N TYR A 539 1.24 -3.30 -2.47
CA TYR A 539 1.88 -2.18 -3.14
C TYR A 539 1.07 -0.89 -2.98
N PRO A 540 1.71 0.27 -2.69
CA PRO A 540 1.01 1.50 -2.35
C PRO A 540 0.08 1.98 -3.48
N THR A 541 -1.23 2.02 -3.20
CA THR A 541 -2.18 2.76 -4.03
C THR A 541 -3.43 3.10 -3.23
N LEU A 542 -3.98 4.28 -3.48
CA LEU A 542 -5.35 4.66 -3.10
C LEU A 542 -6.12 5.19 -4.32
N ASP A 543 -5.56 4.95 -5.52
CA ASP A 543 -6.14 5.39 -6.77
C ASP A 543 -7.35 4.51 -7.15
N PRO A 544 -8.53 5.09 -7.39
CA PRO A 544 -9.74 4.32 -7.69
C PRO A 544 -9.62 3.40 -8.91
N PHE A 545 -8.85 3.80 -9.94
CA PHE A 545 -8.68 2.99 -11.15
C PHE A 545 -7.84 1.74 -10.87
N THR A 546 -6.73 1.91 -10.16
CA THR A 546 -5.89 0.79 -9.72
C THR A 546 -6.68 -0.14 -8.82
N VAL A 547 -7.43 0.41 -7.85
CA VAL A 547 -8.31 -0.39 -6.96
C VAL A 547 -9.36 -1.17 -7.76
N LYS A 548 -9.95 -0.58 -8.81
CA LYS A 548 -10.88 -1.28 -9.71
C LYS A 548 -10.21 -2.44 -10.44
N LYS A 549 -8.96 -2.26 -10.90
CA LYS A 549 -8.15 -3.33 -11.52
C LYS A 549 -7.90 -4.47 -10.54
N ARG A 550 -7.46 -4.15 -9.32
CA ARG A 550 -7.26 -5.13 -8.24
C ARG A 550 -8.53 -5.90 -7.92
N ARG A 551 -9.68 -5.21 -7.83
CA ARG A 551 -10.98 -5.84 -7.59
C ARG A 551 -11.34 -6.83 -8.70
N LYS A 552 -11.25 -6.42 -9.97
CA LYS A 552 -11.52 -7.31 -11.12
C LYS A 552 -10.66 -8.57 -11.07
N ARG A 553 -9.38 -8.44 -10.72
CA ARG A 553 -8.47 -9.59 -10.59
C ARG A 553 -8.94 -10.59 -9.52
N MET A 554 -9.46 -10.09 -8.40
CA MET A 554 -10.01 -10.96 -7.36
C MET A 554 -11.37 -11.55 -7.76
N GLU A 555 -12.20 -10.83 -8.52
CA GLU A 555 -13.42 -11.38 -9.12
C GLU A 555 -13.08 -12.50 -10.12
N ASP A 556 -12.03 -12.35 -10.92
CA ASP A 556 -11.54 -13.38 -11.85
C ASP A 556 -11.01 -14.60 -11.10
N TYR A 557 -10.26 -14.39 -10.01
CA TYR A 557 -9.85 -15.46 -9.10
C TYR A 557 -11.06 -16.21 -8.52
N ASN A 558 -12.12 -15.50 -8.13
CA ASN A 558 -13.35 -16.12 -7.64
C ASN A 558 -14.07 -16.92 -8.73
N ARG A 559 -14.14 -16.41 -9.96
CA ARG A 559 -14.82 -17.07 -11.09
C ARG A 559 -14.11 -18.32 -11.60
N GLY A 560 -12.78 -18.34 -11.58
CA GLY A 560 -11.97 -19.47 -12.05
C GLY A 560 -11.94 -20.65 -11.07
N THR A 561 -12.28 -20.41 -9.80
CA THR A 561 -12.57 -21.46 -8.81
C THR A 561 -14.03 -21.89 -8.88
N LEU A 562 -14.33 -23.11 -8.40
CA LEU A 562 -15.63 -23.79 -8.37
C LEU A 562 -16.77 -23.06 -7.60
N HIS A 563 -16.89 -21.72 -7.67
CA HIS A 563 -17.79 -20.86 -6.89
C HIS A 563 -19.27 -21.28 -6.99
N TRP A 564 -19.76 -21.63 -8.19
CA TRP A 564 -21.16 -22.01 -8.36
C TRP A 564 -21.49 -23.45 -7.91
N SER A 565 -20.56 -24.39 -8.06
CA SER A 565 -20.63 -25.73 -7.48
C SER A 565 -20.34 -25.74 -5.96
N ASN A 566 -19.80 -24.64 -5.42
CA ASN A 566 -19.34 -24.56 -4.05
C ASN A 566 -20.48 -24.46 -3.03
N ARG A 567 -21.64 -23.86 -3.32
CA ARG A 567 -22.72 -23.82 -2.31
C ARG A 567 -23.14 -25.20 -1.81
N ILE A 568 -23.16 -26.19 -2.71
CA ILE A 568 -23.52 -27.57 -2.39
C ILE A 568 -22.36 -28.30 -1.71
N LEU A 569 -21.12 -28.05 -2.14
CA LEU A 569 -19.91 -28.65 -1.55
C LEU A 569 -19.59 -28.05 -0.18
N LYS A 570 -19.61 -26.72 -0.03
CA LYS A 570 -19.66 -26.00 1.25
C LYS A 570 -20.77 -26.58 2.13
N ALA A 571 -22.01 -26.69 1.65
CA ALA A 571 -23.09 -27.28 2.44
C ALA A 571 -22.85 -28.71 2.91
N ARG A 572 -22.26 -29.57 2.06
CA ARG A 572 -21.90 -30.95 2.42
C ARG A 572 -20.73 -31.00 3.41
N LEU A 573 -19.68 -30.22 3.17
CA LEU A 573 -18.55 -30.04 4.06
C LEU A 573 -18.99 -29.74 5.49
N TYR A 574 -19.96 -28.85 5.62
CA TYR A 574 -20.39 -28.37 6.92
C TYR A 574 -21.31 -29.32 7.67
N LYS A 575 -22.10 -30.13 6.95
CA LYS A 575 -22.83 -31.25 7.57
C LYS A 575 -21.89 -32.36 8.07
N ASP A 576 -20.78 -32.57 7.39
CA ASP A 576 -19.79 -33.57 7.78
C ASP A 576 -18.96 -33.10 9.00
N LEU A 577 -18.62 -31.80 9.07
CA LEU A 577 -18.02 -31.17 10.26
C LEU A 577 -18.91 -31.22 11.52
N ASP A 578 -20.23 -31.36 11.35
CA ASP A 578 -21.18 -31.58 12.46
C ASP A 578 -21.25 -33.04 12.94
N GLY A 579 -20.56 -33.98 12.27
CA GLY A 579 -20.66 -35.40 12.56
C GLY A 579 -21.93 -36.10 12.03
N GLU A 580 -22.78 -35.42 11.25
CA GLU A 580 -24.00 -36.00 10.66
C GLU A 580 -23.74 -36.80 9.36
N GLY A 581 -22.53 -36.74 8.80
CA GLY A 581 -22.18 -37.30 7.48
C GLY A 581 -21.85 -38.79 7.41
N ALA A 582 -21.58 -39.46 8.54
CA ALA A 582 -21.03 -40.82 8.52
C ALA A 582 -22.03 -41.91 8.08
N GLU A 583 -23.35 -41.66 8.09
CA GLU A 583 -24.36 -42.68 7.78
C GLU A 583 -24.81 -42.73 6.31
N THR A 584 -24.47 -41.75 5.46
CA THR A 584 -25.01 -41.69 4.08
C THR A 584 -23.99 -41.88 2.96
N ALA A 585 -22.69 -41.94 3.25
CA ALA A 585 -21.63 -42.17 2.24
C ALA A 585 -21.60 -43.60 1.63
N GLY A 586 -22.50 -44.49 2.06
CA GLY A 586 -22.57 -45.88 1.58
C GLY A 586 -23.39 -46.11 0.30
N LYS A 587 -24.14 -45.13 -0.23
CA LYS A 587 -25.00 -45.36 -1.40
C LYS A 587 -24.97 -44.21 -2.40
N GLY A 588 -24.04 -44.34 -3.34
CA GLY A 588 -24.29 -44.02 -4.74
C GLY A 588 -23.78 -42.68 -5.24
N VAL A 589 -22.56 -42.66 -5.77
CA VAL A 589 -22.24 -41.89 -6.99
C VAL A 589 -21.21 -42.69 -7.80
N THR A 590 -21.70 -43.60 -8.64
CA THR A 590 -21.03 -43.97 -9.89
C THR A 590 -21.67 -43.17 -11.02
N ARG A 591 -21.00 -42.11 -11.45
CA ARG A 591 -20.78 -41.64 -12.84
C ARG A 591 -20.47 -40.16 -12.87
#